data_AF-A0A356X4Y1-F1
#
_entry.id   AF-A0A356X4Y1-F1
#
_cell.length_a   1.000
_cell.length_b   1.000
_cell.length_c   1.000
_cell.angle_alpha   90.00
_cell.angle_beta   90.00
_cell.angle_gamma   90.00
#
_symmetry.space_group_name_H-M   'P 1'
#
loop_
_entity.id
_entity.type
_entity.pdbx_description
1 polymer ?
#
loop_
_entity_poly.entity_id
_entity_poly.type
_entity_poly.pdbx_seq_one_letter_code
_entity_poly.pdbx_strand_id
1 'polypeptide(L)' 'MKRLNKNDELDIEDRSKAREIIQVILDYGINQNQIYHMIYLLALELEKVDDMKDITKLVTKLTNKTNNKTTGLITTGDEP' A
#
# COMPACT_ATOMS: atom_id res chain seq x y z
N MET A 1 -8.17 24.22 -27.67
CA MET A 1 -7.22 23.34 -26.94
C MET A 1 -6.55 24.15 -25.85
N LYS A 2 -6.75 23.78 -24.58
CA LYS A 2 -6.05 24.42 -23.45
C LYS A 2 -4.61 23.94 -23.48
N ARG A 3 -3.64 24.84 -23.68
CA ARG A 3 -2.22 24.49 -23.60
C ARG A 3 -1.91 24.17 -22.14
N LEU A 4 -1.42 22.97 -21.88
CA LEU A 4 -0.91 22.60 -20.56
C LEU A 4 0.34 23.42 -20.29
N ASN A 5 0.53 23.82 -19.03
CA ASN A 5 1.78 24.46 -18.65
C ASN A 5 2.87 23.37 -18.50
N LYS A 6 4.14 23.76 -18.60
CA LYS A 6 5.27 22.81 -18.53
C LYS A 6 5.29 21.96 -17.24
N ASN A 7 4.79 22.48 -16.13
CA ASN A 7 4.72 21.73 -14.86
C ASN A 7 3.61 20.67 -14.90
N ASP A 8 2.49 20.95 -15.56
CA ASP A 8 1.42 19.97 -15.76
C ASP A 8 1.90 18.80 -16.64
N GLU A 9 2.74 19.08 -17.65
CA GLU A 9 3.33 18.05 -18.52
C GLU A 9 4.30 17.14 -17.74
N LEU A 10 5.12 17.70 -16.85
CA LEU A 10 6.05 16.94 -16.00
C LEU A 10 5.30 16.03 -15.01
N ASP A 11 4.23 16.53 -14.37
CA ASP A 11 3.41 15.72 -13.46
C ASP A 11 2.71 14.56 -14.19
N ILE A 12 2.28 14.77 -15.43
CA ILE A 12 1.71 13.69 -16.26
C ILE A 12 2.76 12.62 -16.57
N GLU A 13 3.98 13.02 -16.94
CA GLU A 13 5.06 12.10 -17.27
C GLU A 13 5.48 11.26 -16.06
N ASP A 14 5.66 11.89 -14.90
CA ASP A 14 6.05 11.21 -13.66
C ASP A 14 4.97 10.21 -13.22
N ARG A 15 3.69 10.57 -13.33
CA ARG A 15 2.58 9.65 -13.07
C ARG A 15 2.51 8.50 -14.08
N SER A 16 2.85 8.74 -15.35
CA SER A 16 2.91 7.69 -16.36
C SER A 16 3.99 6.67 -16.02
N LYS A 17 5.20 7.13 -15.68
CA LYS A 17 6.31 6.27 -15.26
C LYS A 17 5.96 5.44 -14.02
N ALA A 18 5.35 6.08 -13.02
CA ALA A 18 4.88 5.36 -11.83
C ALA A 18 3.89 4.24 -12.19
N ARG A 19 2.97 4.49 -13.14
CA ARG A 19 2.01 3.48 -13.61
C ARG A 19 2.69 2.32 -14.33
N GLU A 20 3.70 2.59 -15.16
CA GLU A 20 4.47 1.54 -15.84
C GLU A 20 5.16 0.60 -14.83
N ILE A 21 5.74 1.16 -13.76
CA ILE A 21 6.34 0.37 -12.68
C ILE A 21 5.29 -0.50 -11.98
N ILE A 22 4.12 0.07 -11.67
CA ILE A 22 3.02 -0.68 -11.04
C ILE A 22 2.56 -1.82 -11.95
N GLN A 23 2.49 -1.62 -13.27
CA GLN A 23 2.09 -2.66 -14.20
C GLN A 23 3.06 -3.86 -14.13
N VAL A 24 4.37 -3.59 -14.18
CA VAL A 24 5.40 -4.63 -14.05
C VAL A 24 5.25 -5.39 -12.73
N ILE A 25 5.05 -4.68 -11.61
CA ILE A 25 4.86 -5.28 -10.29
C ILE A 25 3.61 -6.18 -10.25
N LEU A 26 2.51 -5.77 -10.87
CA LEU A 26 1.29 -6.57 -10.94
C LEU A 26 1.47 -7.82 -11.81
N ASP A 27 2.23 -7.72 -12.89
CA ASP A 27 2.53 -8.84 -13.79
C ASP A 27 3.37 -9.94 -13.09
N TYR A 28 4.12 -9.61 -12.03
CA TYR A 28 4.80 -10.61 -11.17
C TYR A 28 3.84 -11.50 -10.36
N GLY A 29 2.54 -11.22 -10.33
CA GLY A 29 1.55 -12.06 -9.65
C GLY A 29 1.53 -11.90 -8.13
N ILE A 30 1.69 -10.67 -7.64
CA ILE A 30 1.68 -10.34 -6.22
C ILE A 30 0.27 -10.42 -5.60
N ASN A 31 0.19 -10.73 -4.31
CA ASN A 31 -1.04 -10.69 -3.54
C ASN A 31 -1.25 -9.36 -2.79
N GLN A 32 -2.46 -9.16 -2.27
CA GLN A 32 -2.85 -7.93 -1.58
C GLN A 32 -1.95 -7.59 -0.37
N ASN A 33 -1.48 -8.59 0.38
CA ASN A 33 -0.61 -8.34 1.52
C ASN A 33 0.78 -7.85 1.07
N GLN A 34 1.30 -8.39 -0.02
CA GLN A 34 2.54 -7.92 -0.64
C GLN A 34 2.40 -6.48 -1.14
N ILE A 35 1.25 -6.09 -1.70
CA ILE A 35 0.94 -4.69 -2.05
C ILE A 35 1.11 -3.79 -0.82
N TYR A 36 0.50 -4.14 0.31
CA TYR A 36 0.65 -3.35 1.53
C TYR A 36 2.10 -3.25 2.01
N HIS A 37 2.86 -4.35 1.96
CA HIS A 37 4.28 -4.31 2.31
C HIS A 37 5.09 -3.40 1.38
N MET A 38 4.84 -3.41 0.07
CA MET A 38 5.54 -2.50 -0.85
C MET A 38 5.17 -1.04 -0.61
N ILE A 39 3.90 -0.72 -0.35
CA ILE A 39 3.50 0.66 0.00
C ILE A 39 4.21 1.10 1.28
N TYR A 40 4.30 0.23 2.29
CA TYR A 40 5.03 0.53 3.51
C TYR A 40 6.51 0.81 3.24
N LEU A 41 7.19 -0.04 2.46
CA LEU A 41 8.61 0.12 2.14
C LEU A 41 8.87 1.39 1.33
N LEU A 42 8.06 1.65 0.30
CA LEU A 42 8.16 2.89 -0.49
C LEU A 42 7.91 4.14 0.36
N ALA A 43 7.00 4.07 1.34
CA ALA A 43 6.75 5.19 2.23
C ALA A 43 7.98 5.55 3.08
N LEU A 44 8.80 4.58 3.48
CA LEU A 44 10.03 4.82 4.25
C LEU A 44 11.10 5.60 3.47
N GLU A 45 11.03 5.59 2.14
CA GLU A 45 11.94 6.34 1.27
C GLU A 45 11.53 7.81 1.07
N LEU A 46 10.36 8.23 1.59
CA LEU A 46 9.90 9.61 1.45
C LEU A 46 10.73 10.56 2.30
N GLU A 47 11.26 11.61 1.66
CA GLU A 47 12.01 12.68 2.35
C GLU A 47 11.13 13.48 3.33
N LYS A 48 9.82 13.59 3.02
CA LYS A 48 8.85 14.24 3.90
C LYS A 48 8.43 13.31 5.03
N VAL A 49 9.07 13.49 6.18
CA VAL A 49 8.89 12.68 7.38
C VAL A 49 7.42 12.58 7.84
N ASP A 50 6.64 13.65 7.70
CA ASP A 50 5.23 13.64 8.11
C ASP A 50 4.38 12.76 7.18
N ASP A 51 4.58 12.85 5.86
CA ASP A 51 3.90 12.00 4.88
C ASP A 51 4.28 10.52 5.09
N MET A 52 5.57 10.24 5.32
CA MET A 52 6.05 8.90 5.68
C MET A 52 5.30 8.35 6.90
N LYS A 53 5.22 9.12 7.99
CA LYS A 53 4.55 8.69 9.24
C LYS A 53 3.07 8.40 9.01
N ASP A 54 2.38 9.25 8.27
CA ASP A 54 0.95 9.10 8.02
C ASP A 54 0.65 7.86 7.17
N ILE A 55 1.42 7.64 6.11
CA ILE A 55 1.25 6.47 5.23
C ILE A 55 1.59 5.18 5.97
N THR A 56 2.74 5.12 6.65
CA THR A 56 3.16 3.90 7.38
C THR A 56 2.18 3.52 8.49
N LYS A 57 1.62 4.50 9.21
CA LYS A 57 0.57 4.30 10.21
C LYS A 57 -0.71 3.76 9.59
N LEU A 58 -1.14 4.30 8.45
CA LEU A 58 -2.32 3.83 7.73
C LEU A 58 -2.14 2.37 7.28
N VAL A 59 -1.02 2.06 6.65
CA VAL A 59 -0.74 0.71 6.15
C VAL A 59 -0.70 -0.31 7.29
N THR A 60 -0.02 0.02 8.39
CA THR A 60 0.04 -0.85 9.59
C THR A 60 -1.34 -1.14 10.17
N LYS A 61 -2.24 -0.16 10.15
CA LYS A 61 -3.62 -0.34 10.60
C LYS A 61 -4.40 -1.27 9.67
N LEU A 62 -4.19 -1.19 8.36
CA LEU A 62 -4.86 -2.02 7.37
C LEU A 62 -4.39 -3.48 7.43
N THR A 63 -3.10 -3.73 7.63
CA THR A 63 -2.56 -5.08 7.77
C THR A 63 -2.99 -5.74 9.08
N ASN A 64 -2.96 -5.03 10.21
CA ASN A 64 -3.35 -5.57 11.52
C ASN A 64 -4.84 -5.89 11.64
N LYS A 65 -5.72 -5.16 10.95
CA LYS A 65 -7.17 -5.46 10.92
C LYS A 65 -7.48 -6.84 10.35
N THR A 66 -6.63 -7.35 9.46
CA THR A 66 -6.84 -8.65 8.80
C THR A 66 -6.55 -9.81 9.76
N ASN A 67 -5.68 -9.61 10.76
CA ASN A 67 -5.25 -10.66 11.70
C ASN A 67 -6.24 -10.91 12.86
N ASN A 68 -7.19 -10.00 13.10
CA ASN A 68 -8.10 -10.09 14.26
C ASN A 68 -9.39 -10.89 14.02
N LYS A 69 -9.51 -11.66 12.92
CA LYS A 69 -10.74 -12.40 12.59
C LYS A 69 -10.74 -13.90 12.92
N THR A 70 -9.67 -14.48 13.47
CA THR A 70 -9.66 -15.91 13.83
C THR A 70 -8.74 -16.21 15.01
N THR A 71 -9.13 -15.80 16.20
CA THR A 71 -8.81 -16.55 17.42
C THR A 71 -10.11 -16.78 18.18
N GLY A 72 -11.09 -17.40 17.50
CA GLY A 72 -12.17 -18.09 18.18
C GLY A 72 -11.59 -19.32 18.83
N LEU A 73 -11.04 -19.16 20.03
CA LEU A 73 -10.72 -20.27 20.91
C LEU A 73 -12.07 -20.93 21.26
N ILE A 74 -12.46 -21.96 20.51
CA ILE A 74 -13.59 -22.82 20.92
C ILE A 74 -13.01 -23.76 21.97
N THR A 75 -13.11 -23.39 23.25
CA THR A 75 -13.05 -24.36 24.32
C THR A 75 -14.39 -25.08 24.32
N THR A 76 -14.53 -26.17 23.56
CA THR A 76 -15.60 -27.13 23.85
C THR A 76 -15.26 -27.77 25.19
N GLY A 77 -15.73 -27.13 26.26
CA GLY A 77 -15.99 -27.86 27.49
C GLY A 77 -17.14 -28.80 27.19
N ASP A 78 -16.88 -30.10 27.35
CA ASP A 78 -17.82 -31.13 27.81
C ASP A 78 -17.11 -32.47 27.65
N GLU A 79 -16.43 -32.93 28.71
CA GLU A 79 -16.29 -34.36 28.95
C GLU A 79 -17.02 -34.69 30.26
N PRO A 80 -17.82 -35.78 30.27
CA PRO A 80 -18.68 -36.17 31.39
C PRO A 80 -17.92 -36.67 32.63
#